data_AF-A0AAW0GIV0-F1
#
_entry.id   AF-A0AAW0GIV0-F1
#
_cell.length_a   1.000
_cell.length_b   1.000
_cell.length_c   1.000
_cell.angle_alpha   90.00
_cell.angle_beta   90.00
_cell.angle_gamma   90.00
#
_symmetry.space_group_name_H-M   'P 1'
#
loop_
_entity.id
_entity.type
_entity.pdbx_description
1 polymer ?
#
loop_
_entity_poly.entity_id
_entity_poly.type
_entity_poly.pdbx_seq_one_letter_code
_entity_poly.pdbx_strand_id
1 'polypeptide(L)'
;MTEGSSKATATNEDDRQVERFWCRTICGYVSLFGLAPMITGIIAGIQYVGAESDASKAKSVHTLRYVSSAMALVYLLIIQGIATYGILYTRNLIKSSAFIIIALATVLNVISVYRLVVLGFQTTSITSLEPGSLNSTSSKATFYVFHLAPEWIVAVTLLGINVRERFKTGMWGDKLYEPLKKKEKK
;
A
#
# COMPACT_ATOMS: atom_id res chain seq x y z
N MET A 1 -38.50 7.75 31.69
CA MET A 1 -38.09 6.87 30.57
C MET A 1 -37.06 7.51 29.62
N THR A 2 -36.59 8.74 29.84
CA THR A 2 -35.67 9.46 28.94
C THR A 2 -34.17 9.28 29.26
N GLU A 3 -33.81 8.86 30.49
CA GLU A 3 -32.39 8.69 30.88
C GLU A 3 -31.70 7.51 30.19
N GLY A 4 -32.42 6.44 29.87
CA GLY A 4 -31.84 5.26 29.20
C GLY A 4 -31.40 5.53 27.76
N SER A 5 -32.11 6.42 27.04
CA SER A 5 -31.76 6.77 25.66
C SER A 5 -30.52 7.67 25.58
N SER A 6 -30.32 8.57 26.55
CA SER A 6 -29.21 9.53 26.55
C SER A 6 -27.87 8.86 26.86
N LYS A 7 -27.85 7.88 27.77
CA LYS A 7 -26.63 7.12 28.10
C LYS A 7 -26.19 6.22 26.94
N ALA A 8 -27.14 5.59 26.24
CA ALA A 8 -26.84 4.72 25.10
C ALA A 8 -26.25 5.48 23.90
N THR A 9 -26.64 6.75 23.67
CA THR A 9 -26.04 7.59 22.63
C THR A 9 -24.64 8.07 23.01
N ALA A 10 -24.41 8.45 24.27
CA ALA A 10 -23.09 8.89 24.73
C ALA A 10 -22.03 7.78 24.63
N THR A 11 -22.36 6.55 25.03
CA THR A 11 -21.42 5.42 24.93
C THR A 11 -21.09 5.06 23.47
N ASN A 12 -22.06 5.13 22.57
CA ASN A 12 -21.83 4.88 21.13
C ASN A 12 -20.98 5.97 20.48
N GLU A 13 -21.05 7.21 20.95
CA GLU A 13 -20.23 8.31 20.45
C GLU A 13 -18.78 8.21 20.95
N ASP A 14 -18.58 7.89 22.22
CA ASP A 14 -17.25 7.71 22.82
C ASP A 14 -16.50 6.52 22.19
N ASP A 15 -17.16 5.36 22.01
CA ASP A 15 -16.57 4.19 21.35
C ASP A 15 -16.13 4.52 19.92
N ARG A 16 -16.94 5.32 19.21
CA ARG A 16 -16.66 5.74 17.83
C ARG A 16 -15.49 6.73 17.74
N GLN A 17 -15.21 7.51 18.79
CA GLN A 17 -14.05 8.40 18.83
C GLN A 17 -12.75 7.62 19.07
N VAL A 18 -12.78 6.62 19.96
CA VAL A 18 -11.63 5.76 20.26
C VAL A 18 -11.23 4.95 19.02
N GLU A 19 -12.20 4.37 18.30
CA GLU A 19 -11.94 3.65 17.04
C GLU A 19 -11.24 4.54 15.99
N ARG A 20 -11.67 5.80 15.87
CA ARG A 20 -11.08 6.77 14.92
C ARG A 20 -9.66 7.17 15.29
N PHE A 21 -9.40 7.35 16.59
CA PHE A 21 -8.06 7.64 17.08
C PHE A 21 -7.11 6.49 16.75
N TRP A 22 -7.49 5.25 17.06
CA TRP A 22 -6.69 4.07 16.73
C TRP A 22 -6.49 3.90 15.24
N CYS A 23 -7.52 4.11 14.41
CA CYS A 23 -7.41 4.04 12.96
C CYS A 23 -6.39 5.07 12.43
N ARG A 24 -6.43 6.32 12.89
CA ARG A 24 -5.46 7.35 12.51
C ARG A 24 -4.04 7.01 12.93
N THR A 25 -3.87 6.54 14.15
CA THR A 25 -2.56 6.15 14.69
C THR A 25 -1.96 4.99 13.90
N ILE A 26 -2.75 3.95 13.63
CA ILE A 26 -2.33 2.80 12.81
C ILE A 26 -1.99 3.26 11.38
N CYS A 27 -2.84 4.06 10.74
CA CYS A 27 -2.55 4.62 9.41
C CYS A 27 -1.26 5.45 9.39
N GLY A 28 -0.98 6.20 10.46
CA GLY A 28 0.27 6.95 10.62
C GLY A 28 1.49 6.03 10.68
N TYR A 29 1.46 4.99 11.52
CA TYR A 29 2.53 4.01 11.62
C TYR A 29 2.74 3.23 10.31
N VAL A 30 1.66 2.84 9.63
CA VAL A 30 1.71 2.17 8.33
C VAL A 30 2.33 3.09 7.28
N SER A 31 1.95 4.37 7.26
CA SER A 31 2.55 5.34 6.32
C SER A 31 4.05 5.52 6.56
N LEU A 32 4.49 5.55 7.82
CA LEU A 32 5.91 5.61 8.18
C LEU A 32 6.66 4.34 7.75
N PHE A 33 6.07 3.16 7.98
CA PHE A 33 6.65 1.88 7.57
C PHE A 33 6.87 1.81 6.05
N GLY A 34 5.98 2.42 5.26
CA GLY A 34 6.13 2.53 3.80
C GLY A 34 7.40 3.27 3.33
N LEU A 35 8.03 4.09 4.19
CA LEU A 35 9.28 4.78 3.86
C LEU A 35 10.50 3.84 3.90
N ALA A 36 10.46 2.78 4.70
CA ALA A 36 11.59 1.86 4.86
C ALA A 36 11.97 1.12 3.55
N PRO A 37 11.04 0.51 2.78
CA PRO A 37 11.39 -0.09 1.49
C PRO A 37 11.87 0.97 0.46
N MET A 38 11.38 2.20 0.56
CA MET A 38 11.82 3.30 -0.30
C MET A 38 13.28 3.70 -0.03
N ILE A 39 13.64 3.93 1.24
CA ILE A 39 15.01 4.31 1.64
C ILE A 39 16.01 3.21 1.25
N THR A 40 15.68 1.95 1.54
CA THR A 40 16.54 0.81 1.17
C THR A 40 16.70 0.68 -0.34
N GLY A 41 15.65 0.94 -1.13
CA GLY A 41 15.71 0.98 -2.58
C GLY A 41 16.63 2.08 -3.12
N ILE A 42 16.60 3.27 -2.52
CA ILE A 42 17.48 4.40 -2.90
C ILE A 42 18.94 4.05 -2.64
N ILE A 43 19.27 3.51 -1.45
CA ILE A 43 20.64 3.11 -1.10
C ILE A 43 21.16 2.05 -2.09
N ALA A 44 20.31 1.06 -2.43
CA ALA A 44 20.65 0.04 -3.42
C ALA A 44 20.89 0.61 -4.82
N GLY A 45 20.17 1.69 -5.19
CA GLY A 45 20.36 2.41 -6.44
C GLY A 45 21.69 3.15 -6.49
N ILE A 46 22.05 3.86 -5.41
CA ILE A 46 23.33 4.59 -5.31
C ILE A 46 24.52 3.63 -5.37
N GLN A 47 24.43 2.50 -4.67
CA GLN A 47 25.49 1.50 -4.63
C GLN A 47 25.63 0.69 -5.93
N TYR A 48 24.66 0.78 -6.85
CA TYR A 48 24.66 0.00 -8.08
C TYR A 48 25.84 0.32 -9.00
N VAL A 49 26.21 1.61 -9.13
CA VAL A 49 27.33 2.02 -9.99
C VAL A 49 28.66 1.42 -9.50
N GLY A 50 28.83 1.30 -8.18
CA GLY A 50 30.00 0.64 -7.59
C GLY A 50 29.93 -0.88 -7.56
N ALA A 51 28.76 -1.48 -7.82
CA ALA A 51 28.59 -2.93 -7.86
C ALA A 51 29.04 -3.55 -9.19
N GLU A 52 29.21 -2.75 -10.25
CA GLU A 52 29.69 -3.23 -11.55
C GLU A 52 31.17 -3.62 -11.51
N SER A 53 31.97 -2.96 -10.67
CA SER A 53 33.41 -3.20 -10.55
C SER A 53 33.81 -4.12 -9.38
N ASP A 54 32.95 -4.27 -8.36
CA ASP A 54 33.25 -4.98 -7.12
C ASP A 54 32.21 -6.06 -6.78
N ALA A 55 32.61 -7.34 -6.77
CA ALA A 55 31.73 -8.47 -6.43
C ALA A 55 31.14 -8.39 -5.00
N SER A 56 31.87 -7.83 -4.05
CA SER A 56 31.40 -7.63 -2.67
C SER A 56 30.23 -6.62 -2.61
N LYS A 57 30.32 -5.53 -3.37
CA LYS A 57 29.25 -4.53 -3.46
C LYS A 57 28.05 -5.07 -4.24
N ALA A 58 28.27 -5.89 -5.26
CA ALA A 58 27.19 -6.58 -5.97
C ALA A 58 26.33 -7.46 -5.04
N LYS A 59 26.96 -8.23 -4.14
CA LYS A 59 26.24 -9.04 -3.14
C LYS A 59 25.42 -8.18 -2.17
N SER A 60 25.99 -7.07 -1.71
CA SER A 60 25.29 -6.13 -0.82
C SER A 60 24.08 -5.48 -1.51
N VAL A 61 24.24 -5.01 -2.75
CA VAL A 61 23.16 -4.43 -3.54
C VAL A 61 22.05 -5.46 -3.82
N HIS A 62 22.42 -6.70 -4.18
CA HIS A 62 21.46 -7.78 -4.37
C HIS A 62 20.64 -8.04 -3.10
N THR A 63 21.31 -8.13 -1.94
CA THR A 63 20.66 -8.31 -0.64
C THR A 63 19.73 -7.14 -0.31
N LEU A 64 20.18 -5.90 -0.50
CA LEU A 64 19.35 -4.71 -0.26
C LEU A 64 18.09 -4.69 -1.14
N ARG A 65 18.21 -5.05 -2.42
CA ARG A 65 17.07 -5.13 -3.35
C ARG A 65 16.10 -6.24 -2.96
N TYR A 66 16.61 -7.38 -2.49
CA TYR A 66 15.81 -8.48 -2.00
C TYR A 66 15.02 -8.08 -0.75
N VAL A 67 15.70 -7.48 0.24
CA VAL A 67 15.07 -6.99 1.48
C VAL A 67 14.03 -5.91 1.18
N SER A 68 14.35 -4.93 0.33
CA SER A 68 13.41 -3.87 -0.08
C SER A 68 12.15 -4.45 -0.73
N SER A 69 12.30 -5.42 -1.64
CA SER A 69 11.16 -6.07 -2.31
C SER A 69 10.31 -6.90 -1.35
N ALA A 70 10.94 -7.60 -0.39
CA ALA A 70 10.25 -8.36 0.64
C ALA A 70 9.46 -7.44 1.59
N MET A 71 10.07 -6.34 2.01
CA MET A 71 9.40 -5.33 2.83
C MET A 71 8.20 -4.69 2.12
N ALA A 72 8.34 -4.41 0.82
CA ALA A 72 7.26 -3.88 0.00
C ALA A 72 6.08 -4.86 -0.10
N LEU A 73 6.35 -6.17 -0.25
CA LEU A 73 5.30 -7.19 -0.24
C LEU A 73 4.56 -7.23 1.10
N VAL A 74 5.31 -7.29 2.22
CA VAL A 74 4.73 -7.30 3.57
C VAL A 74 3.88 -6.05 3.80
N TYR A 75 4.36 -4.89 3.35
CA TYR A 75 3.63 -3.63 3.45
C TYR A 75 2.29 -3.67 2.72
N LEU A 76 2.26 -4.15 1.48
CA LEU A 76 1.03 -4.27 0.69
C LEU A 76 0.05 -5.26 1.34
N LEU A 77 0.54 -6.36 1.90
CA LEU A 77 -0.29 -7.32 2.65
C LEU A 77 -0.89 -6.71 3.91
N ILE A 78 -0.13 -5.87 4.64
CA ILE A 78 -0.65 -5.14 5.80
C ILE A 78 -1.76 -4.17 5.37
N ILE A 79 -1.56 -3.39 4.30
CA ILE A 79 -2.60 -2.49 3.78
C ILE A 79 -3.85 -3.28 3.39
N GLN A 80 -3.69 -4.39 2.68
CA GLN A 80 -4.79 -5.24 2.24
C GLN A 80 -5.53 -5.86 3.44
N GLY A 81 -4.80 -6.29 4.46
CA GLY A 81 -5.35 -6.81 5.71
C GLY A 81 -6.16 -5.76 6.46
N ILE A 82 -5.63 -4.54 6.63
CA ILE A 82 -6.32 -3.43 7.28
C ILE A 82 -7.57 -3.02 6.48
N ALA A 83 -7.47 -2.94 5.16
CA ALA A 83 -8.61 -2.61 4.31
C ALA A 83 -9.73 -3.67 4.40
N THR A 84 -9.36 -4.95 4.42
CA THR A 84 -10.32 -6.06 4.56
C THR A 84 -10.95 -6.08 5.96
N TYR A 85 -10.15 -5.90 7.00
CA TYR A 85 -10.62 -5.77 8.37
C TYR A 85 -11.61 -4.61 8.51
N GLY A 86 -11.31 -3.45 7.90
CA GLY A 86 -12.22 -2.31 7.86
C GLY A 86 -13.57 -2.67 7.22
N ILE A 87 -13.59 -3.37 6.08
CA ILE A 87 -14.85 -3.76 5.43
C ILE A 87 -15.69 -4.70 6.30
N LEU A 88 -15.05 -5.62 7.02
CA LEU A 88 -15.73 -6.64 7.82
C LEU A 88 -16.24 -6.09 9.15
N TYR A 89 -15.44 -5.28 9.84
CA TYR A 89 -15.74 -4.85 11.22
C TYR A 89 -16.31 -3.43 11.31
N THR A 90 -16.04 -2.54 10.35
CA THR A 90 -16.53 -1.16 10.41
C THR A 90 -17.85 -0.99 9.66
N ARG A 91 -18.93 -0.77 10.40
CA ARG A 91 -20.32 -0.70 9.88
C ARG A 91 -20.62 0.49 8.95
N ASN A 92 -19.74 1.51 8.89
CA ASN A 92 -19.97 2.77 8.17
C ASN A 92 -18.91 3.10 7.10
N LEU A 93 -18.08 2.15 6.67
CA LEU A 93 -17.12 2.41 5.59
C LEU A 93 -17.80 2.38 4.21
N ILE A 94 -17.34 3.27 3.32
CA ILE A 94 -17.71 3.26 1.90
C ILE A 94 -17.03 2.04 1.26
N LYS A 95 -17.74 0.91 1.25
CA LYS A 95 -17.22 -0.38 0.77
C LYS A 95 -16.62 -0.31 -0.65
N SER A 96 -17.17 0.55 -1.52
CA SER A 96 -16.64 0.78 -2.86
C SER A 96 -15.19 1.30 -2.86
N SER A 97 -14.87 2.24 -1.98
CA SER A 97 -13.52 2.83 -1.91
C SER A 97 -12.51 1.84 -1.32
N ALA A 98 -12.92 1.07 -0.32
CA ALA A 98 -12.08 0.01 0.25
C ALA A 98 -11.84 -1.13 -0.75
N PHE A 99 -12.83 -1.47 -1.58
CA PHE A 99 -12.67 -2.47 -2.63
C PHE A 99 -11.65 -2.03 -3.70
N ILE A 100 -11.63 -0.75 -4.07
CA ILE A 100 -10.61 -0.20 -4.98
C ILE A 100 -9.22 -0.32 -4.37
N ILE A 101 -9.04 0.01 -3.08
CA ILE A 101 -7.74 -0.17 -2.40
C ILE A 101 -7.31 -1.64 -2.42
N ILE A 102 -8.21 -2.57 -2.12
CA ILE A 102 -7.90 -4.02 -2.13
C ILE A 102 -7.55 -4.48 -3.54
N ALA A 103 -8.31 -4.04 -4.56
CA ALA A 103 -8.04 -4.38 -5.95
C ALA A 103 -6.66 -3.87 -6.39
N LEU A 104 -6.35 -2.60 -6.12
CA LEU A 104 -5.05 -2.00 -6.45
C LEU A 104 -3.90 -2.69 -5.67
N ALA A 105 -4.08 -2.98 -4.38
CA ALA A 105 -3.09 -3.70 -3.59
C ALA A 105 -2.84 -5.11 -4.13
N THR A 106 -3.89 -5.80 -4.59
CA THR A 106 -3.77 -7.13 -5.21
C THR A 106 -2.97 -7.08 -6.51
N VAL A 107 -3.22 -6.06 -7.35
CA VAL A 107 -2.46 -5.83 -8.59
C VAL A 107 -0.99 -5.50 -8.28
N LEU A 108 -0.71 -4.67 -7.28
CA LEU A 108 0.65 -4.37 -6.84
C LEU A 108 1.36 -5.57 -6.19
N ASN A 109 0.63 -6.50 -5.57
CA ASN A 109 1.23 -7.72 -5.02
C ASN A 109 1.83 -8.60 -6.12
N VAL A 110 1.22 -8.64 -7.32
CA VAL A 110 1.80 -9.35 -8.48
C VAL A 110 3.19 -8.84 -8.80
N ILE A 111 3.38 -7.52 -8.77
CA ILE A 111 4.68 -6.86 -9.02
C ILE A 111 5.70 -7.27 -7.97
N SER A 112 5.35 -7.20 -6.69
CA SER A 112 6.27 -7.51 -5.59
C SER A 112 6.69 -8.98 -5.59
N VAL A 113 5.75 -9.90 -5.86
CA VAL A 113 6.05 -11.33 -6.01
C VAL A 113 6.93 -11.58 -7.23
N TYR A 114 6.61 -10.98 -8.38
CA TYR A 114 7.43 -11.09 -9.59
C TYR A 114 8.87 -10.62 -9.32
N ARG A 115 9.05 -9.48 -8.64
CA ARG A 115 10.38 -8.98 -8.26
C ARG A 115 11.14 -9.94 -7.37
N LEU A 116 10.50 -10.53 -6.36
CA LEU A 116 11.16 -11.51 -5.47
C LEU A 116 11.60 -12.77 -6.21
N VAL A 117 10.74 -13.29 -7.10
CA VAL A 117 11.07 -14.46 -7.93
C VAL A 117 12.23 -14.14 -8.87
N VAL A 118 12.18 -12.99 -9.54
CA VAL A 118 13.23 -12.52 -10.44
C VAL A 118 14.57 -12.33 -9.73
N LEU A 119 14.56 -11.72 -8.54
CA LEU A 119 15.75 -11.53 -7.71
C LEU A 119 16.34 -12.85 -7.21
N GLY A 120 15.56 -13.93 -7.18
CA GLY A 120 16.02 -15.27 -6.85
C GLY A 120 16.92 -15.90 -7.93
N PHE A 121 16.82 -15.44 -9.19
CA PHE A 121 17.72 -15.90 -10.24
C PHE A 121 19.07 -15.19 -10.13
N GLN A 122 20.12 -15.97 -9.85
CA GLN A 122 21.50 -15.49 -9.83
C GLN A 122 22.18 -15.81 -11.16
N THR A 123 22.80 -14.80 -11.76
CA THR A 123 23.42 -14.92 -13.08
C THR A 123 24.86 -14.47 -13.01
N THR A 124 25.76 -15.26 -13.57
CA THR A 124 27.22 -15.04 -13.51
C THR A 124 27.70 -13.91 -14.42
N SER A 125 26.89 -13.45 -15.37
CA SER A 125 27.21 -12.35 -16.27
C SER A 125 25.98 -11.53 -16.66
N ILE A 126 26.15 -10.21 -16.74
CA ILE A 126 25.14 -9.21 -17.14
C ILE A 126 24.71 -9.41 -18.61
N THR A 127 25.51 -10.08 -19.43
CA THR A 127 25.25 -10.36 -20.86
C THR A 127 24.90 -11.82 -21.15
N SER A 128 24.77 -12.67 -20.12
CA SER A 128 24.39 -14.07 -20.34
C SER A 128 23.00 -14.14 -20.97
N LEU A 129 22.80 -15.08 -21.89
CA LEU A 129 21.50 -15.44 -22.49
C LEU A 129 20.95 -16.74 -21.88
N GLU A 130 21.61 -17.28 -20.85
CA GLU A 130 21.20 -18.52 -20.21
C GLU A 130 19.82 -18.40 -19.55
N PRO A 131 19.08 -19.52 -19.38
CA PRO A 131 17.83 -19.53 -18.65
C PRO A 131 18.02 -18.94 -17.24
N GLY A 132 17.29 -17.85 -16.94
CA GLY A 132 17.45 -17.11 -15.68
C GLY A 132 18.24 -15.79 -15.80
N SER A 133 18.91 -15.53 -16.94
CA SER A 133 19.61 -14.26 -17.22
C SER A 133 18.73 -13.03 -17.32
N LEU A 134 17.41 -13.22 -17.41
CA LEU A 134 16.42 -12.20 -17.70
C LEU A 134 16.64 -11.37 -18.98
N ASN A 135 17.65 -11.69 -19.79
CA ASN A 135 18.05 -10.92 -20.97
C ASN A 135 17.42 -11.43 -22.28
N SER A 136 16.81 -12.61 -22.27
CA SER A 136 16.11 -13.15 -23.42
C SER A 136 14.87 -12.31 -23.76
N THR A 137 14.45 -12.33 -25.02
CA THR A 137 13.25 -11.61 -25.49
C THR A 137 12.00 -12.02 -24.71
N SER A 138 11.89 -13.30 -24.32
CA SER A 138 10.78 -13.81 -23.50
C SER A 138 10.83 -13.29 -22.06
N SER A 139 12.02 -13.19 -21.46
CA SER A 139 12.17 -12.59 -20.13
C SER A 139 11.85 -11.09 -20.13
N LYS A 140 12.21 -10.35 -21.18
CA LYS A 140 11.81 -8.95 -21.34
C LYS A 140 10.30 -8.81 -21.51
N ALA A 141 9.67 -9.69 -22.29
CA ALA A 141 8.21 -9.69 -22.44
C ALA A 141 7.49 -9.93 -21.10
N THR A 142 7.95 -10.90 -20.31
CA THR A 142 7.37 -11.14 -18.97
C THR A 142 7.58 -9.97 -18.02
N PHE A 143 8.71 -9.26 -18.09
CA PHE A 143 8.90 -8.01 -17.36
C PHE A 143 7.84 -6.96 -17.72
N TYR A 144 7.62 -6.68 -19.01
CA TYR A 144 6.61 -5.69 -19.40
C TYR A 144 5.20 -6.08 -18.99
N VAL A 145 4.84 -7.37 -19.09
CA VAL A 145 3.48 -7.84 -18.81
C VAL A 145 3.20 -7.94 -17.30
N PHE A 146 4.14 -8.46 -16.50
CA PHE A 146 3.92 -8.70 -15.07
C PHE A 146 4.41 -7.56 -14.17
N HIS A 147 5.30 -6.71 -14.66
CA HIS A 147 5.80 -5.57 -13.92
C HIS A 147 5.15 -4.27 -14.41
N LEU A 148 5.36 -3.92 -15.68
CA LEU A 148 5.00 -2.59 -16.18
C LEU A 148 3.48 -2.42 -16.32
N ALA A 149 2.78 -3.37 -16.94
CA ALA A 149 1.34 -3.21 -17.18
C ALA A 149 0.50 -3.06 -15.88
N PRO A 150 0.71 -3.88 -14.83
CA PRO A 150 0.05 -3.68 -13.53
C PRO A 150 0.33 -2.31 -12.90
N GLU A 151 1.57 -1.83 -13.00
CA GLU A 151 1.97 -0.54 -12.45
C GLU A 151 1.23 0.62 -13.14
N TRP A 152 1.14 0.57 -14.47
CA TRP A 152 0.40 1.55 -15.25
C TRP A 152 -1.09 1.52 -14.98
N ILE A 153 -1.69 0.34 -14.84
CA ILE A 153 -3.11 0.21 -14.47
C ILE A 153 -3.38 0.91 -13.14
N VAL A 154 -2.52 0.69 -12.14
CA VAL A 154 -2.64 1.32 -10.83
C VAL A 154 -2.46 2.84 -10.92
N ALA A 155 -1.44 3.31 -11.64
CA ALA A 155 -1.16 4.74 -11.82
C ALA A 155 -2.32 5.46 -12.52
N VAL A 156 -2.83 4.90 -13.63
CA VAL A 156 -3.96 5.47 -14.37
C VAL A 156 -5.24 5.46 -13.53
N THR A 157 -5.48 4.39 -12.77
CA THR A 157 -6.64 4.30 -11.88
C THR A 157 -6.57 5.36 -10.77
N LEU A 158 -5.39 5.58 -10.18
CA LEU A 158 -5.19 6.61 -9.15
C LEU A 158 -5.32 8.03 -9.71
N LEU A 159 -4.83 8.27 -10.93
CA LEU A 159 -4.98 9.56 -11.62
C LEU A 159 -6.42 9.83 -12.04
N GLY A 160 -7.17 8.78 -12.42
CA GLY A 160 -8.57 8.89 -12.85
C GLY A 160 -9.57 9.08 -11.70
N ILE A 161 -9.17 8.78 -10.45
CA ILE A 161 -10.05 8.90 -9.28
C ILE A 161 -9.68 10.16 -8.50
N ASN A 162 -10.67 11.03 -8.27
CA ASN A 162 -10.52 12.12 -7.30
C ASN A 162 -10.50 11.54 -5.86
N VAL A 163 -9.30 11.22 -5.38
CA VAL A 163 -9.07 10.55 -4.08
C VAL A 163 -9.70 11.35 -2.94
N ARG A 164 -9.64 12.68 -2.99
CA ARG A 164 -10.18 13.56 -1.93
C ARG A 164 -11.70 13.44 -1.81
N GLU A 165 -12.38 13.40 -2.95
CA GLU A 165 -13.84 13.30 -3.03
C GLU A 165 -14.33 11.88 -2.71
N ARG A 166 -13.63 10.87 -3.26
CA ARG A 166 -14.03 9.45 -3.15
C ARG A 166 -13.77 8.85 -1.78
N PHE A 167 -12.66 9.23 -1.14
CA PHE A 167 -12.31 8.74 0.20
C PHE A 167 -12.79 9.68 1.32
N LYS A 168 -13.40 10.82 0.96
CA LYS A 168 -13.83 11.86 1.91
C LYS A 168 -12.71 12.26 2.89
N THR A 169 -11.46 12.18 2.45
CA THR A 169 -10.25 12.45 3.21
C THR A 169 -9.99 13.95 3.25
N GLY A 170 -10.88 14.70 3.87
CA GLY A 170 -10.56 16.05 4.31
C GLY A 170 -9.72 15.98 5.59
N MET A 171 -8.61 16.72 5.66
CA MET A 171 -7.91 16.98 6.94
C MET A 171 -8.87 17.46 8.05
N TRP A 172 -10.04 18.01 7.65
CA TRP A 172 -11.08 18.59 8.51
C TRP A 172 -12.41 17.82 8.48
N GLY A 173 -12.43 16.60 7.92
CA GLY A 173 -13.66 15.88 7.53
C GLY A 173 -14.63 15.45 8.65
N ASP A 174 -14.27 15.63 9.92
CA ASP A 174 -15.10 15.21 11.05
C ASP A 174 -15.86 16.35 11.73
N LYS A 175 -15.55 17.62 11.44
CA LYS A 175 -16.20 18.77 12.12
C LYS A 175 -17.33 19.42 11.34
N LEU A 176 -17.55 19.04 10.07
CA LEU A 176 -18.52 19.72 9.19
C LEU A 176 -19.87 19.00 9.03
N TYR A 177 -20.07 17.83 9.64
CA TYR A 177 -21.29 17.04 9.45
C TYR A 177 -22.22 16.93 10.68
N GLU A 178 -22.00 17.75 11.71
CA GLU A 178 -22.99 18.02 12.75
C GLU A 178 -22.87 19.49 13.16
N PRO A 179 -23.79 20.37 12.71
CA PRO A 179 -25.12 20.43 13.32
C PRO A 179 -26.23 20.85 12.32
N LEU A 180 -26.94 19.90 11.69
CA LEU A 180 -28.17 20.23 10.92
C LEU A 180 -29.41 19.41 11.31
N LYS A 181 -29.51 19.00 12.58
CA LYS A 181 -30.77 18.52 13.14
C LYS A 181 -31.11 19.15 14.49
N LYS A 182 -31.02 20.48 14.59
CA LYS A 182 -31.94 21.20 15.48
C LYS A 182 -33.23 21.39 14.67
N LYS A 183 -34.12 20.40 14.74
CA LYS A 183 -35.52 20.60 14.32
C LYS A 183 -36.06 21.73 15.19
N GLU A 184 -36.19 22.92 14.62
CA GLU A 184 -37.04 23.97 15.16
C GLU A 184 -38.45 23.39 15.23
N LYS A 185 -38.89 23.04 16.44
CA LYS A 185 -40.32 22.99 16.76
C LYS A 185 -40.70 24.42 17.13
N LYS A 186 -41.33 25.13 16.20
CA LYS A 186 -42.28 26.19 16.51
C LYS A 186 -43.65 25.55 16.66
#